data_AF-M8D2C8-F1
#
_entry.id   AF-M8D2C8-F1
#
_cell.length_a   1.000
_cell.length_b   1.000
_cell.length_c   1.000
_cell.angle_alpha   90.00
_cell.angle_beta   90.00
_cell.angle_gamma   90.00
#
_symmetry.space_group_name_H-M   'P 1'
#
loop_
_entity.id
_entity.type
_entity.pdbx_description
1 polymer ?
#
loop_
_entity_poly.entity_id
_entity_poly.type
_entity_poly.pdbx_seq_one_letter_code
_entity_poly.pdbx_strand_id
1 'polypeptide(L)'
;MHHKREILEKLTGVESSRKTYYKELNLVVDEMKKKNRQLEVMNRLTKIQVDADWTEVSLYLAEQLSRLIPFDQFILTLVERATMFSHIAQREQDDWHCRTVTRPLQQKTPVSTEQLNALLQTEHPDCHVTSVALQSRLQRVFGFLTLLHDTPVENDSEHLVLFQQIAEHVGVSVENMILFKDVSEKVKIEAQLVQSAKMAAIGEMAAGVAHELNSPLTAILGNIQLLMREIKTEPYSQMMNDIYQCGVRSKKIIQNLLTFSRQEEYPFERLNMNDLVEDVLGLIGYQLTVSGVTIAKKRSDKPLLFRGSRHQIEQIIINLLLNARDALQGVPSPTITIETFQTFLPEGPFVGLSVHDNGVGIEKEHLPQIFHPFFTTKEQAKGTGLGLSVSLGIAESHDGKLMAQSEAGKFSCFTLLLPTTAHEENDGE
;
A
#
# COMPACT_ATOMS: atom_id res chain seq x y z
N MET A 1 -8.51 -86.28 -26.05
CA MET A 1 -7.71 -85.07 -26.35
C MET A 1 -8.06 -83.90 -25.43
N HIS A 2 -9.33 -83.57 -25.20
CA HIS A 2 -9.75 -82.43 -24.35
C HIS A 2 -9.33 -82.55 -22.87
N HIS A 3 -9.52 -83.73 -22.27
CA HIS A 3 -9.23 -83.95 -20.84
C HIS A 3 -7.73 -83.87 -20.49
N LYS A 4 -6.84 -84.23 -21.44
CA LYS A 4 -5.38 -84.18 -21.23
C LYS A 4 -4.84 -82.74 -21.28
N ARG A 5 -5.50 -81.86 -22.02
CA ARG A 5 -5.15 -80.43 -22.15
C ARG A 5 -5.58 -79.64 -20.91
N GLU A 6 -6.79 -79.91 -20.41
CA GLU A 6 -7.32 -79.33 -19.16
C GLU A 6 -6.50 -79.72 -17.92
N ILE A 7 -6.02 -80.97 -17.87
CA ILE A 7 -5.15 -81.45 -16.78
C ILE A 7 -3.75 -80.83 -16.87
N LEU A 8 -3.21 -80.64 -18.08
CA LEU A 8 -1.95 -79.93 -18.30
C LEU A 8 -2.04 -78.43 -17.97
N GLU A 9 -3.18 -77.79 -18.24
CA GLU A 9 -3.44 -76.40 -17.87
C GLU A 9 -3.60 -76.21 -16.35
N LYS A 10 -4.23 -77.19 -15.65
CA LYS A 10 -4.27 -77.22 -14.18
C LYS A 10 -2.92 -77.54 -13.54
N LEU A 11 -2.10 -78.40 -14.15
CA LEU A 11 -0.76 -78.80 -13.64
C LEU A 11 0.31 -77.72 -13.86
N THR A 12 0.20 -76.92 -14.92
CA THR A 12 1.20 -75.88 -15.26
C THR A 12 0.88 -74.51 -14.63
N GLY A 13 -0.31 -74.33 -14.05
CA GLY A 13 -0.72 -73.10 -13.36
C GLY A 13 -0.87 -71.87 -14.26
N VAL A 14 -0.77 -72.02 -15.59
CA VAL A 14 -0.56 -70.90 -16.53
C VAL A 14 -1.76 -69.94 -16.62
N GLU A 15 -3.00 -70.42 -16.57
CA GLU A 15 -4.18 -69.53 -16.54
C GLU A 15 -4.34 -68.80 -15.19
N SER A 16 -4.08 -69.51 -14.08
CA SER A 16 -4.05 -68.94 -12.74
C SER A 16 -3.01 -67.82 -12.67
N SER A 17 -1.78 -68.08 -13.15
CA SER A 17 -0.68 -67.13 -13.14
C SER A 17 -0.92 -65.93 -14.06
N ARG A 18 -1.52 -66.10 -15.25
CA ARG A 18 -1.89 -64.95 -16.10
C ARG A 18 -2.98 -64.10 -15.47
N LYS A 19 -4.02 -64.70 -14.90
CA LYS A 19 -5.11 -63.96 -14.26
C LYS A 19 -4.62 -63.21 -13.02
N THR A 20 -3.72 -63.82 -12.23
CA THR A 20 -3.05 -63.18 -11.09
C THR A 20 -2.12 -62.05 -11.57
N TYR A 21 -1.32 -62.27 -12.62
CA TYR A 21 -0.44 -61.26 -13.20
C TYR A 21 -1.20 -60.03 -13.72
N TYR A 22 -2.30 -60.22 -14.46
CA TYR A 22 -3.12 -59.09 -14.92
C TYR A 22 -3.79 -58.35 -13.76
N LYS A 23 -4.15 -59.05 -12.69
CA LYS A 23 -4.69 -58.42 -11.48
C LYS A 23 -3.62 -57.59 -10.76
N GLU A 24 -2.42 -58.12 -10.59
CA GLU A 24 -1.27 -57.40 -10.02
C GLU A 24 -0.86 -56.21 -10.88
N LEU A 25 -0.80 -56.36 -12.20
CA LEU A 25 -0.47 -55.29 -13.12
C LEU A 25 -1.50 -54.16 -13.08
N ASN A 26 -2.80 -54.48 -13.05
CA ASN A 26 -3.85 -53.48 -12.92
C ASN A 26 -3.76 -52.72 -11.58
N LEU A 27 -3.42 -53.41 -10.49
CA LEU A 27 -3.18 -52.76 -9.19
C LEU A 27 -1.99 -51.79 -9.26
N VAL A 28 -0.86 -52.20 -9.85
CA VAL A 28 0.33 -51.35 -10.01
C VAL A 28 0.04 -50.15 -10.91
N VAL A 29 -0.71 -50.34 -12.01
CA VAL A 29 -1.10 -49.25 -12.91
C VAL A 29 -2.01 -48.24 -12.21
N ASP A 30 -2.97 -48.70 -11.41
CA ASP A 30 -3.83 -47.80 -10.62
C ASP A 30 -3.04 -47.06 -9.54
N GLU A 31 -2.08 -47.72 -8.88
CA GLU A 31 -1.18 -47.08 -7.92
C GLU A 31 -0.31 -46.01 -8.59
N MET A 32 0.25 -46.29 -9.78
CA MET A 32 0.99 -45.31 -10.57
C MET A 32 0.12 -44.12 -10.99
N LYS A 33 -1.13 -44.35 -11.41
CA LYS A 33 -2.06 -43.27 -11.76
C LYS A 33 -2.38 -42.40 -10.54
N LYS A 34 -2.53 -43.00 -9.35
CA LYS A 34 -2.69 -42.25 -8.09
C LYS A 34 -1.45 -41.39 -7.82
N LYS A 35 -0.24 -41.95 -7.87
CA LYS A 35 1.03 -41.21 -7.66
C LYS A 35 1.24 -40.06 -8.67
N ASN A 36 0.92 -40.27 -9.94
CA ASN A 36 1.03 -39.21 -10.95
C ASN A 36 0.06 -38.05 -10.69
N ARG A 37 -1.19 -38.33 -10.30
CA ARG A 37 -2.16 -37.28 -9.93
C ARG A 37 -1.69 -36.49 -8.70
N GLN A 38 -1.09 -37.16 -7.72
CA GLN A 38 -0.52 -36.51 -6.53
C GLN A 38 0.60 -35.54 -6.93
N LEU A 39 1.55 -35.97 -7.78
CA LEU A 39 2.65 -35.13 -8.26
C LEU A 39 2.16 -33.92 -9.07
N GLU A 40 1.14 -34.09 -9.92
CA GLU A 40 0.55 -32.98 -10.68
C GLU A 40 -0.04 -31.91 -9.77
N VAL A 41 -0.76 -32.32 -8.72
CA VAL A 41 -1.35 -31.38 -7.76
C VAL A 41 -0.25 -30.71 -6.93
N MET A 42 0.75 -31.46 -6.45
CA MET A 42 1.91 -30.87 -5.76
C MET A 42 2.64 -29.82 -6.61
N ASN A 43 2.84 -30.07 -7.91
CA ASN A 43 3.48 -29.12 -8.83
C ASN A 43 2.59 -27.91 -9.19
N ARG A 44 1.27 -28.00 -8.96
CA ARG A 44 0.38 -26.85 -9.08
C ARG A 44 0.43 -26.01 -7.80
N LEU A 45 0.42 -26.67 -6.64
CA LEU A 45 0.51 -26.01 -5.33
C LEU A 45 1.83 -25.25 -5.11
N THR A 46 2.90 -25.58 -5.82
CA THR A 46 4.15 -24.78 -5.84
C THR A 46 4.03 -23.47 -6.64
N LYS A 47 2.97 -23.28 -7.42
CA LYS A 47 2.73 -22.07 -8.23
C LYS A 47 1.88 -21.01 -7.52
N ILE A 48 1.67 -21.12 -6.21
CA ILE A 48 1.03 -20.07 -5.41
C ILE A 48 1.77 -18.75 -5.66
N GLN A 49 1.06 -17.74 -6.13
CA GLN A 49 1.63 -16.43 -6.39
C GLN A 49 1.91 -15.70 -5.07
N VAL A 50 3.11 -15.14 -4.94
CA VAL A 50 3.57 -14.45 -3.72
C VAL A 50 2.74 -13.20 -3.40
N ASP A 51 2.14 -12.58 -4.41
CA ASP A 51 1.40 -11.32 -4.29
C ASP A 51 -0.11 -11.52 -4.08
N ALA A 52 -0.61 -12.76 -4.08
CA ALA A 52 -2.04 -13.06 -3.96
C ALA A 52 -2.61 -12.67 -2.57
N ASP A 53 -3.94 -12.49 -2.52
CA ASP A 53 -4.64 -12.39 -1.24
C ASP A 53 -4.81 -13.80 -0.61
N TRP A 54 -4.87 -13.88 0.72
CA TRP A 54 -5.08 -15.14 1.42
C TRP A 54 -6.43 -15.78 1.08
N THR A 55 -7.43 -14.97 0.70
CA THR A 55 -8.70 -15.44 0.16
C THR A 55 -8.50 -16.22 -1.15
N GLU A 56 -7.72 -15.67 -2.08
CA GLU A 56 -7.40 -16.29 -3.37
C GLU A 56 -6.56 -17.55 -3.19
N VAL A 57 -5.58 -17.51 -2.28
CA VAL A 57 -4.77 -18.69 -1.92
C VAL A 57 -5.67 -19.79 -1.36
N SER A 58 -6.60 -19.47 -0.46
CA SER A 58 -7.51 -20.46 0.12
C SER A 58 -8.43 -21.10 -0.92
N LEU A 59 -9.00 -20.30 -1.83
CA LEU A 59 -9.81 -20.79 -2.94
C LEU A 59 -9.01 -21.71 -3.87
N TYR A 60 -7.80 -21.29 -4.23
CA TYR A 60 -6.90 -22.06 -5.08
C TYR A 60 -6.55 -23.42 -4.45
N LEU A 61 -6.21 -23.42 -3.16
CA LEU A 61 -5.92 -24.65 -2.41
C LEU A 61 -7.13 -25.58 -2.36
N ALA A 62 -8.33 -25.06 -2.07
CA ALA A 62 -9.56 -25.83 -2.06
C ALA A 62 -9.83 -26.48 -3.43
N GLU A 63 -9.70 -25.71 -4.51
CA GLU A 63 -9.92 -26.22 -5.87
C GLU A 63 -8.94 -27.34 -6.23
N GLN A 64 -7.65 -27.21 -5.88
CA GLN A 64 -6.67 -28.26 -6.17
C GLN A 64 -6.84 -29.49 -5.28
N LEU A 65 -7.13 -29.31 -3.99
CA LEU A 65 -7.30 -30.39 -3.02
C LEU A 65 -8.56 -31.22 -3.30
N SER A 66 -9.65 -30.58 -3.73
CA SER A 66 -10.93 -31.26 -4.00
C SER A 66 -10.84 -32.33 -5.10
N ARG A 67 -9.79 -32.28 -5.93
CA ARG A 67 -9.49 -33.26 -6.98
C ARG A 67 -8.82 -34.52 -6.44
N LEU A 68 -8.29 -34.47 -5.22
CA LEU A 68 -7.56 -35.58 -4.57
C LEU A 68 -8.32 -36.17 -3.40
N ILE A 69 -8.92 -35.31 -2.59
CA ILE A 69 -9.60 -35.67 -1.35
C ILE A 69 -10.99 -35.03 -1.42
N PRO A 70 -12.08 -35.81 -1.29
CA PRO A 70 -13.41 -35.24 -1.19
C PRO A 70 -13.58 -34.54 0.16
N PHE A 71 -14.13 -33.33 0.18
CA PHE A 71 -14.49 -32.59 1.39
C PHE A 71 -15.55 -31.53 1.05
N ASP A 72 -16.27 -31.08 2.06
CA ASP A 72 -17.36 -30.10 1.94
C ASP A 72 -16.86 -28.67 2.18
N GLN A 73 -15.93 -28.52 3.12
CA GLN A 73 -15.27 -27.23 3.40
C GLN A 73 -13.76 -27.41 3.60
N PHE A 74 -13.01 -26.41 3.13
CA PHE A 74 -11.58 -26.28 3.36
C PHE A 74 -11.31 -25.00 4.13
N ILE A 75 -10.43 -25.07 5.14
CA ILE A 75 -10.05 -23.92 5.95
C ILE A 75 -8.54 -23.78 5.96
N LEU A 76 -8.04 -22.66 5.44
CA LEU A 76 -6.67 -22.19 5.66
C LEU A 76 -6.68 -21.28 6.90
N THR A 77 -6.08 -21.73 7.99
CA THR A 77 -5.91 -20.92 9.19
C THR A 77 -4.47 -20.45 9.32
N LEU A 78 -4.27 -19.14 9.45
CA LEU A 78 -2.96 -18.53 9.71
C LEU A 78 -2.96 -17.96 11.12
N VAL A 79 -1.88 -18.21 11.86
CA VAL A 79 -1.70 -17.75 13.24
C VAL A 79 -0.70 -16.62 13.24
N GLU A 80 -1.19 -15.41 13.51
CA GLU A 80 -0.36 -14.22 13.62
C GLU A 80 -0.47 -13.63 15.02
N ARG A 81 0.65 -13.60 15.74
CA ARG A 81 0.75 -13.15 17.14
C ARG A 81 -0.28 -13.86 18.05
N ALA A 82 -1.34 -13.16 18.43
CA ALA A 82 -2.42 -13.63 19.29
C ALA A 82 -3.77 -13.66 18.55
N THR A 83 -3.76 -13.81 17.22
CA THR A 83 -4.96 -13.81 16.39
C THR A 83 -4.86 -14.95 15.38
N MET A 84 -5.95 -15.68 15.20
CA MET A 84 -6.13 -16.64 14.12
C MET A 84 -6.99 -16.02 13.02
N PHE A 85 -6.51 -16.13 11.79
CA PHE A 85 -7.25 -15.75 10.58
C PHE A 85 -7.59 -17.03 9.84
N SER A 86 -8.89 -17.37 9.79
CA SER A 86 -9.39 -18.57 9.12
C SER A 86 -10.10 -18.18 7.83
N HIS A 87 -9.52 -18.57 6.71
CA HIS A 87 -10.10 -18.43 5.37
C HIS A 87 -10.84 -19.71 5.04
N ILE A 88 -12.17 -19.65 5.02
CA ILE A 88 -13.06 -20.80 4.90
C ILE A 88 -13.60 -20.82 3.46
N ALA A 89 -13.12 -21.77 2.68
CA ALA A 89 -13.61 -22.07 1.35
C ALA A 89 -14.71 -23.14 1.42
N GLN A 90 -15.89 -22.84 0.88
CA GLN A 90 -17.05 -23.73 0.81
C GLN A 90 -17.59 -23.76 -0.61
N ARG A 91 -18.14 -24.90 -1.03
CA ARG A 91 -18.70 -25.08 -2.37
C ARG A 91 -20.20 -24.75 -2.39
N GLU A 92 -20.62 -23.87 -3.30
CA GLU A 92 -22.05 -23.58 -3.58
C GLU A 92 -22.34 -23.73 -5.08
N GLN A 93 -23.26 -24.63 -5.44
CA GLN A 93 -23.82 -24.89 -6.79
C GLN A 93 -22.86 -25.31 -7.93
N ASP A 94 -21.58 -24.94 -7.87
CA ASP A 94 -20.41 -25.62 -8.47
C ASP A 94 -19.11 -24.83 -8.18
N ASP A 95 -19.21 -23.60 -7.67
CA ASP A 95 -18.10 -22.69 -7.42
C ASP A 95 -17.67 -22.66 -5.95
N TRP A 96 -16.39 -22.34 -5.72
CA TRP A 96 -15.84 -22.13 -4.39
C TRP A 96 -16.02 -20.67 -3.97
N HIS A 97 -16.61 -20.47 -2.79
CA HIS A 97 -16.71 -19.17 -2.13
C HIS A 97 -15.88 -19.17 -0.85
N CYS A 98 -15.17 -18.06 -0.60
CA CYS A 98 -14.31 -17.92 0.56
C CYS A 98 -14.79 -16.79 1.46
N ARG A 99 -14.85 -17.06 2.76
CA ARG A 99 -15.11 -16.07 3.81
C ARG A 99 -13.98 -16.09 4.82
N THR A 100 -13.65 -14.93 5.38
CA THR A 100 -12.60 -14.80 6.39
C THR A 100 -13.21 -14.61 7.77
N VAL A 101 -12.75 -15.38 8.75
CA VAL A 101 -13.14 -15.28 10.15
C VAL A 101 -11.89 -15.02 10.99
N THR A 102 -11.93 -13.97 11.80
CA THR A 102 -10.83 -13.58 12.68
C THR A 102 -11.17 -13.90 14.12
N ARG A 103 -10.25 -14.56 14.84
CA ARG A 103 -10.44 -14.96 16.24
C ARG A 103 -9.24 -14.57 17.10
N PRO A 104 -9.44 -13.85 18.22
CA PRO A 104 -8.37 -13.64 19.18
C PRO A 104 -8.05 -14.94 19.93
N LEU A 105 -6.76 -15.23 20.10
CA LEU A 105 -6.25 -16.31 20.92
C LEU A 105 -6.21 -15.86 22.39
N GLN A 106 -6.98 -16.53 23.23
CA GLN A 106 -7.03 -16.24 24.67
C GLN A 106 -5.82 -16.82 25.44
N GLN A 107 -4.98 -17.63 24.79
CA GLN A 107 -3.89 -18.36 25.43
C GLN A 107 -2.52 -17.95 24.84
N LYS A 108 -1.48 -17.91 25.69
CA LYS A 108 -0.09 -17.60 25.27
C LYS A 108 0.64 -18.79 24.65
N THR A 109 0.09 -20.00 24.75
CA THR A 109 0.69 -21.23 24.22
C THR A 109 0.33 -21.43 22.75
N PRO A 110 1.23 -22.00 21.93
CA PRO A 110 0.92 -22.36 20.55
C PRO A 110 -0.30 -23.30 20.50
N VAL A 111 -1.25 -23.01 19.61
CA VAL A 111 -2.42 -23.87 19.38
C VAL A 111 -1.92 -25.22 18.85
N SER A 112 -2.37 -26.32 19.45
CA SER A 112 -2.13 -27.66 18.89
C SER A 112 -3.23 -28.04 17.89
N THR A 113 -2.92 -28.97 16.98
CA THR A 113 -3.91 -29.51 16.04
C THR A 113 -5.12 -30.10 16.77
N GLU A 114 -4.92 -30.77 17.91
CA GLU A 114 -5.99 -31.33 18.75
C GLU A 114 -6.91 -30.24 19.31
N GLN A 115 -6.34 -29.13 19.79
CA GLN A 115 -7.10 -27.99 20.29
C GLN A 115 -7.92 -27.34 19.19
N LEU A 116 -7.35 -27.19 17.98
CA LEU A 116 -8.07 -26.65 16.83
C LEU A 116 -9.20 -27.58 16.38
N ASN A 117 -8.94 -28.88 16.26
CA ASN A 117 -9.95 -29.87 15.93
C ASN A 117 -11.12 -29.83 16.94
N ALA A 118 -10.83 -29.80 18.24
CA ALA A 118 -11.87 -29.73 19.27
C ALA A 118 -12.71 -28.44 19.18
N LEU A 119 -12.07 -27.30 18.89
CA LEU A 119 -12.75 -26.03 18.68
C LEU A 119 -13.69 -26.10 17.47
N LEU A 120 -13.18 -26.52 16.32
CA LEU A 120 -13.97 -26.59 15.09
C LEU A 120 -15.07 -27.65 15.15
N GLN A 121 -14.82 -28.78 15.82
CA GLN A 121 -15.83 -29.83 16.07
C GLN A 121 -16.99 -29.33 16.92
N THR A 122 -16.75 -28.38 17.82
CA THR A 122 -17.82 -27.74 18.62
C THR A 122 -18.69 -26.83 17.76
N GLU A 123 -18.12 -26.18 16.75
CA GLU A 123 -18.83 -25.29 15.84
C GLU A 123 -19.55 -26.03 14.71
N HIS A 124 -19.00 -27.18 14.33
CA HIS A 124 -19.53 -28.05 13.29
C HIS A 124 -19.75 -29.45 13.86
N PRO A 125 -20.76 -29.63 14.75
CA PRO A 125 -21.00 -30.89 15.45
C PRO A 125 -21.37 -32.05 14.51
N ASP A 126 -21.93 -31.74 13.35
CA ASP A 126 -22.39 -32.71 12.36
C ASP A 126 -21.32 -33.10 11.33
N CYS A 127 -20.13 -32.47 11.38
CA CYS A 127 -19.05 -32.71 10.43
C CYS A 127 -17.83 -33.38 11.11
N HIS A 128 -17.08 -34.18 10.37
CA HIS A 128 -15.76 -34.68 10.76
C HIS A 128 -14.67 -33.66 10.40
N VAL A 129 -13.91 -33.23 11.42
CA VAL A 129 -12.83 -32.25 11.28
C VAL A 129 -11.46 -32.93 11.23
N THR A 130 -10.70 -32.66 10.17
CA THR A 130 -9.31 -33.12 10.03
C THR A 130 -8.39 -31.93 9.76
N SER A 131 -7.67 -31.47 10.78
CA SER A 131 -6.62 -30.46 10.64
C SER A 131 -5.21 -31.07 10.53
N VAL A 132 -4.36 -30.42 9.75
CA VAL A 132 -2.91 -30.64 9.71
C VAL A 132 -2.20 -29.30 9.93
N ALA A 133 -1.17 -29.31 10.78
CA ALA A 133 -0.37 -28.12 11.07
C ALA A 133 0.55 -27.76 9.90
N LEU A 134 0.58 -26.48 9.55
CA LEU A 134 1.60 -25.89 8.71
C LEU A 134 2.80 -25.52 9.59
N GLN A 135 3.92 -26.20 9.36
CA GLN A 135 5.13 -26.07 10.16
C GLN A 135 6.27 -25.48 9.33
N SER A 136 7.03 -24.59 9.96
CA SER A 136 8.28 -24.09 9.39
C SER A 136 9.38 -25.15 9.43
N ARG A 137 10.48 -24.89 8.72
CA ARG A 137 11.72 -25.68 8.87
C ARG A 137 12.24 -25.76 10.31
N LEU A 138 11.88 -24.81 11.16
CA LEU A 138 12.24 -24.77 12.58
C LEU A 138 11.17 -25.44 13.48
N GLN A 139 10.26 -26.24 12.91
CA GLN A 139 9.19 -26.95 13.64
C GLN A 139 8.21 -26.01 14.36
N ARG A 140 8.14 -24.74 13.95
CA ARG A 140 7.16 -23.78 14.48
C ARG A 140 5.88 -23.87 13.66
N VAL A 141 4.77 -24.14 14.33
CA VAL A 141 3.44 -24.06 13.72
C VAL A 141 3.07 -22.59 13.51
N PHE A 142 2.76 -22.21 12.27
CA PHE A 142 2.31 -20.87 11.91
C PHE A 142 0.91 -20.87 11.28
N GLY A 143 0.32 -22.03 11.08
CA GLY A 143 -1.01 -22.17 10.52
C GLY A 143 -1.48 -23.61 10.48
N PHE A 144 -2.66 -23.83 9.90
CA PHE A 144 -3.28 -25.13 9.76
C PHE A 144 -4.05 -25.20 8.45
N LEU A 145 -4.06 -26.38 7.83
CA LEU A 145 -5.03 -26.74 6.81
C LEU A 145 -6.08 -27.62 7.45
N THR A 146 -7.36 -27.35 7.22
CA THR A 146 -8.44 -28.16 7.77
C THR A 146 -9.42 -28.56 6.70
N LEU A 147 -9.84 -29.82 6.73
CA LEU A 147 -10.91 -30.37 5.90
C LEU A 147 -12.09 -30.73 6.80
N LEU A 148 -13.30 -30.38 6.36
CA LEU A 148 -14.56 -30.76 7.00
C LEU A 148 -15.33 -31.69 6.06
N HIS A 149 -15.86 -32.78 6.62
CA HIS A 149 -16.60 -33.81 5.89
C HIS A 149 -17.92 -34.13 6.58
N ASP A 150 -19.03 -34.20 5.84
CA ASP A 150 -20.34 -34.59 6.39
C ASP A 150 -20.48 -36.11 6.58
N THR A 151 -19.66 -36.91 5.89
CA THR A 151 -19.65 -38.38 6.02
C THR A 151 -18.26 -38.91 6.37
N PRO A 152 -18.14 -39.92 7.25
CA PRO A 152 -16.85 -40.54 7.56
C PRO A 152 -16.23 -41.17 6.30
N VAL A 153 -15.02 -40.78 5.96
CA VAL A 153 -14.30 -41.23 4.76
C VAL A 153 -13.78 -42.66 4.97
N GLU A 154 -14.22 -43.62 4.14
CA GLU A 154 -13.58 -44.95 4.09
C GLU A 154 -12.11 -44.80 3.63
N ASN A 155 -11.15 -45.44 4.31
CA ASN A 155 -9.69 -45.28 4.15
C ASN A 155 -9.06 -43.97 4.70
N ASP A 156 -9.56 -43.48 5.83
CA ASP A 156 -9.06 -42.27 6.54
C ASP A 156 -7.51 -42.22 6.68
N SER A 157 -6.83 -43.35 6.91
CA SER A 157 -5.37 -43.37 7.07
C SER A 157 -4.56 -43.02 5.81
N GLU A 158 -5.01 -43.44 4.61
CA GLU A 158 -4.29 -43.11 3.37
C GLU A 158 -4.51 -41.64 2.98
N HIS A 159 -5.75 -41.16 3.16
CA HIS A 159 -6.11 -39.76 2.90
C HIS A 159 -5.41 -38.79 3.86
N LEU A 160 -5.26 -39.17 5.13
CA LEU A 160 -4.55 -38.37 6.13
C LEU A 160 -3.05 -38.26 5.83
N VAL A 161 -2.39 -39.36 5.43
CA VAL A 161 -0.98 -39.33 5.01
C VAL A 161 -0.79 -38.43 3.79
N LEU A 162 -1.68 -38.53 2.80
CA LEU A 162 -1.64 -37.66 1.62
C LEU A 162 -1.86 -36.19 2.00
N PHE A 163 -2.84 -35.91 2.84
CA PHE A 163 -3.14 -34.55 3.28
C PHE A 163 -1.95 -33.95 4.06
N GLN A 164 -1.28 -34.75 4.88
CA GLN A 164 -0.07 -34.33 5.58
C GLN A 164 1.08 -33.97 4.62
N GLN A 165 1.33 -34.80 3.60
CA GLN A 165 2.34 -34.49 2.58
C GLN A 165 2.01 -33.20 1.81
N ILE A 166 0.74 -32.98 1.50
CA ILE A 166 0.31 -31.76 0.82
C ILE A 166 0.49 -30.55 1.74
N ALA A 167 0.13 -30.67 3.02
CA ALA A 167 0.31 -29.61 3.99
C ALA A 167 1.79 -29.21 4.16
N GLU A 168 2.73 -30.16 4.09
CA GLU A 168 4.17 -29.84 4.10
C GLU A 168 4.57 -28.98 2.89
N HIS A 169 4.13 -29.35 1.69
CA HIS A 169 4.41 -28.58 0.47
C HIS A 169 3.76 -27.19 0.47
N VAL A 170 2.49 -27.12 0.87
CA VAL A 170 1.75 -25.86 1.00
C VAL A 170 2.39 -24.99 2.09
N GLY A 171 2.83 -25.59 3.19
CA GLY A 171 3.51 -24.90 4.29
C GLY A 171 4.73 -24.13 3.82
N VAL A 172 5.59 -24.74 2.98
CA VAL A 172 6.75 -24.04 2.42
C VAL A 172 6.34 -22.83 1.56
N SER A 173 5.33 -22.98 0.70
CA SER A 173 4.86 -21.89 -0.17
C SER A 173 4.25 -20.73 0.64
N VAL A 174 3.40 -21.06 1.63
CA VAL A 174 2.77 -20.08 2.51
C VAL A 174 3.80 -19.38 3.40
N GLU A 175 4.78 -20.11 3.95
CA GLU A 175 5.87 -19.55 4.74
C GLU A 175 6.71 -18.57 3.91
N ASN A 176 7.08 -18.93 2.68
CA ASN A 176 7.79 -18.03 1.78
C ASN A 176 6.98 -16.76 1.51
N MET A 177 5.67 -16.89 1.28
CA MET A 177 4.79 -15.75 1.04
C MET A 177 4.72 -14.79 2.24
N ILE A 178 4.61 -15.32 3.46
CA ILE A 178 4.68 -14.52 4.69
C ILE A 178 6.03 -13.79 4.76
N LEU A 179 7.14 -14.50 4.55
CA LEU A 179 8.47 -13.93 4.60
C LEU A 179 8.68 -12.83 3.54
N PHE A 180 8.16 -13.02 2.32
CA PHE A 180 8.24 -12.03 1.26
C PHE A 180 7.44 -10.76 1.60
N LYS A 181 6.24 -10.89 2.19
CA LYS A 181 5.45 -9.74 2.66
C LYS A 181 6.20 -8.99 3.77
N ASP A 182 6.72 -9.70 4.78
CA ASP A 182 7.50 -9.12 5.88
C ASP A 182 8.76 -8.37 5.38
N VAL A 183 9.55 -9.00 4.51
CA VAL A 183 10.76 -8.40 3.95
C VAL A 183 10.41 -7.17 3.11
N SER A 184 9.34 -7.24 2.32
CA SER A 184 8.90 -6.13 1.48
C SER A 184 8.44 -4.92 2.29
N GLU A 185 7.69 -5.14 3.39
CA GLU A 185 7.29 -4.10 4.32
C GLU A 185 8.51 -3.49 5.03
N LYS A 186 9.41 -4.33 5.53
CA LYS A 186 10.66 -3.88 6.16
C LYS A 186 11.51 -3.02 5.24
N VAL A 187 11.70 -3.43 3.98
CA VAL A 187 12.46 -2.66 2.99
C VAL A 187 11.81 -1.30 2.72
N LYS A 188 10.47 -1.23 2.65
CA LYS A 188 9.74 0.04 2.49
C LYS A 188 9.96 0.97 3.70
N ILE A 189 9.86 0.45 4.91
CA ILE A 189 10.08 1.23 6.15
C ILE A 189 11.53 1.71 6.23
N GLU A 190 12.51 0.86 5.95
CA GLU A 190 13.93 1.25 5.92
C GLU A 190 14.19 2.35 4.88
N ALA A 191 13.59 2.26 3.69
CA ALA A 191 13.70 3.30 2.67
C ALA A 191 13.08 4.63 3.14
N GLN A 192 11.92 4.60 3.80
CA GLN A 192 11.28 5.77 4.39
C GLN A 192 12.15 6.39 5.50
N LEU A 193 12.73 5.59 6.38
CA LEU A 193 13.61 6.06 7.45
C LEU A 193 14.88 6.72 6.89
N VAL A 194 15.53 6.09 5.89
CA VAL A 194 16.69 6.67 5.23
C VAL A 194 16.33 7.99 4.54
N GLN A 195 15.17 8.04 3.90
CA GLN A 195 14.70 9.27 3.26
C GLN A 195 14.43 10.36 4.30
N SER A 196 13.75 10.05 5.41
CA SER A 196 13.49 10.97 6.51
C SER A 196 14.78 11.50 7.15
N ALA A 197 15.75 10.62 7.39
CA ALA A 197 17.06 11.02 7.93
C ALA A 197 17.82 11.94 6.97
N LYS A 198 17.77 11.66 5.65
CA LYS A 198 18.31 12.56 4.63
C LYS A 198 17.61 13.92 4.66
N MET A 199 16.27 13.96 4.80
CA MET A 199 15.53 15.22 4.87
C MET A 199 15.91 16.03 6.11
N ALA A 200 16.04 15.39 7.27
CA ALA A 200 16.47 16.05 8.49
C ALA A 200 17.87 16.66 8.34
N ALA A 201 18.83 15.90 7.78
CA ALA A 201 20.18 16.40 7.55
C ALA A 201 20.24 17.56 6.54
N ILE A 202 19.47 17.47 5.43
CA ILE A 202 19.37 18.58 4.46
C ILE A 202 18.72 19.80 5.13
N GLY A 203 17.72 19.59 5.97
CA GLY A 203 17.08 20.65 6.75
C GLY A 203 18.05 21.35 7.69
N GLU A 204 18.82 20.61 8.49
CA GLU A 204 19.81 21.18 9.40
C GLU A 204 20.89 21.97 8.65
N MET A 205 21.44 21.41 7.58
CA MET A 205 22.41 22.11 6.73
C MET A 205 21.81 23.36 6.07
N ALA A 206 20.55 23.28 5.61
CA ALA A 206 19.83 24.39 5.02
C ALA A 206 19.66 25.56 5.99
N ALA A 207 19.37 25.32 7.28
CA ALA A 207 19.29 26.37 8.30
C ALA A 207 20.63 27.09 8.46
N GLY A 208 21.71 26.33 8.61
CA GLY A 208 23.06 26.88 8.79
C GLY A 208 23.49 27.72 7.59
N VAL A 209 23.38 27.16 6.37
CA VAL A 209 23.73 27.85 5.12
C VAL A 209 22.87 29.10 4.92
N ALA A 210 21.58 29.02 5.19
CA ALA A 210 20.69 30.15 5.02
C ALA A 210 20.98 31.31 5.99
N HIS A 211 21.38 31.00 7.23
CA HIS A 211 21.79 32.02 8.19
C HIS A 211 23.06 32.75 7.73
N GLU A 212 24.06 32.01 7.26
CA GLU A 212 25.32 32.58 6.76
C GLU A 212 25.15 33.36 5.46
N LEU A 213 24.21 32.98 4.58
CA LEU A 213 23.94 33.70 3.33
C LEU A 213 23.06 34.93 3.53
N ASN A 214 22.08 34.90 4.43
CA ASN A 214 21.19 36.04 4.68
C ASN A 214 21.94 37.26 5.23
N SER A 215 22.98 37.04 6.03
CA SER A 215 23.76 38.10 6.68
C SER A 215 24.46 39.04 5.69
N PRO A 216 25.37 38.57 4.80
CA PRO A 216 26.00 39.42 3.79
C PRO A 216 25.00 39.93 2.75
N LEU A 217 23.99 39.14 2.39
CA LEU A 217 22.98 39.55 1.41
C LEU A 217 22.14 40.74 1.90
N THR A 218 21.81 40.77 3.20
CA THR A 218 21.10 41.90 3.82
C THR A 218 21.95 43.17 3.77
N ALA A 219 23.27 43.06 4.02
CA ALA A 219 24.19 44.18 3.90
C ALA A 219 24.30 44.71 2.45
N ILE A 220 24.41 43.81 1.47
CA ILE A 220 24.45 44.16 0.04
C ILE A 220 23.17 44.91 -0.36
N LEU A 221 22.00 44.37 -0.02
CA LEU A 221 20.72 44.99 -0.33
C LEU A 221 20.56 46.36 0.32
N GLY A 222 20.99 46.51 1.59
CA GLY A 222 20.98 47.79 2.29
C GLY A 222 21.87 48.84 1.61
N ASN A 223 23.10 48.47 1.22
CA ASN A 223 24.01 49.36 0.52
C ASN A 223 23.48 49.79 -0.85
N ILE A 224 22.88 48.87 -1.61
CA ILE A 224 22.26 49.19 -2.91
C ILE A 224 21.10 50.16 -2.72
N GLN A 225 20.24 49.96 -1.71
CA GLN A 225 19.15 50.89 -1.41
C GLN A 225 19.66 52.29 -1.07
N LEU A 226 20.79 52.41 -0.35
CA LEU A 226 21.42 53.70 -0.09
C LEU A 226 21.93 54.34 -1.39
N LEU A 227 22.63 53.58 -2.23
CA LEU A 227 23.12 54.06 -3.53
C LEU A 227 22.00 54.49 -4.48
N MET A 228 20.89 53.76 -4.52
CA MET A 228 19.71 54.13 -5.33
C MET A 228 19.04 55.44 -4.87
N ARG A 229 19.25 55.87 -3.61
CA ARG A 229 18.76 57.17 -3.13
C ARG A 229 19.62 58.32 -3.65
N GLU A 230 20.92 58.11 -3.80
CA GLU A 230 21.89 59.14 -4.19
C GLU A 230 22.12 59.21 -5.71
N ILE A 231 22.16 58.07 -6.39
CA ILE A 231 22.50 57.97 -7.82
C ILE A 231 21.21 57.72 -8.61
N LYS A 232 20.77 58.75 -9.35
CA LYS A 232 19.57 58.71 -10.21
C LYS A 232 19.85 58.83 -11.70
N THR A 233 21.13 58.89 -12.09
CA THR A 233 21.56 59.02 -13.47
C THR A 233 21.61 57.67 -14.17
N GLU A 234 21.06 57.60 -15.38
CA GLU A 234 21.21 56.41 -16.23
C GLU A 234 22.63 56.33 -16.83
N PRO A 235 23.20 55.12 -17.04
CA PRO A 235 22.60 53.79 -16.87
C PRO A 235 22.69 53.20 -15.44
N TYR A 236 23.28 53.93 -14.50
CA TYR A 236 23.60 53.42 -13.16
C TYR A 236 22.36 53.14 -12.31
N SER A 237 21.32 53.96 -12.47
CA SER A 237 19.99 53.76 -11.85
C SER A 237 19.38 52.41 -12.25
N GLN A 238 19.34 52.09 -13.55
CA GLN A 238 18.85 50.79 -14.03
C GLN A 238 19.70 49.63 -13.53
N MET A 239 21.04 49.72 -13.60
CA MET A 239 21.94 48.68 -13.08
C MET A 239 21.74 48.40 -11.59
N MET A 240 21.56 49.44 -10.76
CA MET A 240 21.32 49.27 -9.33
C MET A 240 19.98 48.60 -9.05
N ASN A 241 18.93 48.97 -9.80
CA ASN A 241 17.64 48.31 -9.69
C ASN A 241 17.76 46.82 -10.05
N ASP A 242 18.49 46.47 -11.11
CA ASP A 242 18.67 45.08 -11.51
C ASP A 242 19.43 44.26 -10.44
N ILE A 243 20.51 44.81 -9.87
CA ILE A 243 21.26 44.16 -8.77
C ILE A 243 20.36 43.99 -7.53
N TYR A 244 19.56 45.01 -7.19
CA TYR A 244 18.63 44.94 -6.07
C TYR A 244 17.59 43.82 -6.28
N GLN A 245 16.98 43.71 -7.46
CA GLN A 245 16.02 42.66 -7.77
C GLN A 245 16.67 41.26 -7.72
N CYS A 246 17.91 41.11 -8.18
CA CYS A 246 18.68 39.87 -8.04
C CYS A 246 18.91 39.48 -6.57
N GLY A 247 19.23 40.46 -5.71
CA GLY A 247 19.40 40.22 -4.28
C GLY A 247 18.10 39.85 -3.57
N VAL A 248 16.99 40.52 -3.89
CA VAL A 248 15.64 40.18 -3.38
C VAL A 248 15.24 38.77 -3.78
N ARG A 249 15.51 38.38 -5.03
CA ARG A 249 15.28 37.01 -5.51
C ARG A 249 16.10 35.99 -4.74
N SER A 250 17.39 36.27 -4.51
CA SER A 250 18.28 35.39 -3.75
C SER A 250 17.77 35.20 -2.32
N LYS A 251 17.31 36.28 -1.68
CA LYS A 251 16.72 36.24 -0.33
C LYS A 251 15.48 35.34 -0.28
N LYS A 252 14.62 35.42 -1.30
CA LYS A 252 13.43 34.57 -1.42
C LYS A 252 13.79 33.09 -1.57
N ILE A 253 14.83 32.75 -2.36
CA ILE A 253 15.31 31.36 -2.50
C ILE A 253 15.83 30.83 -1.16
N ILE A 254 16.61 31.64 -0.44
CA ILE A 254 17.15 31.28 0.88
C ILE A 254 16.02 31.12 1.92
N GLN A 255 14.98 31.95 1.88
CA GLN A 255 13.82 31.81 2.76
C GLN A 255 12.99 30.56 2.48
N ASN A 256 12.81 30.19 1.21
CA ASN A 256 12.17 28.92 0.85
C ASN A 256 12.99 27.72 1.36
N LEU A 257 14.32 27.82 1.36
CA LEU A 257 15.23 26.81 1.93
C LEU A 257 15.12 26.74 3.46
N LEU A 258 14.99 27.88 4.15
CA LEU A 258 14.73 27.95 5.60
C LEU A 258 13.38 27.36 6.01
N THR A 259 12.35 27.57 5.19
CA THR A 259 11.01 27.02 5.45
C THR A 259 11.01 25.49 5.36
N PHE A 260 11.86 24.91 4.49
CA PHE A 260 12.11 23.48 4.44
C PHE A 260 12.89 22.96 5.67
N SER A 261 13.80 23.77 6.21
CA SER A 261 14.66 23.43 7.34
C SER A 261 13.95 23.46 8.70
N ARG A 262 13.03 24.39 8.88
CA ARG A 262 12.34 24.59 10.17
C ARG A 262 11.17 23.62 10.33
N GLN A 263 11.44 22.47 10.95
CA GLN A 263 10.44 21.82 11.80
C GLN A 263 10.30 22.64 13.09
N GLU A 264 9.60 23.78 13.04
CA GLU A 264 9.08 24.37 14.27
C GLU A 264 7.95 23.47 14.79
N GLU A 265 7.91 23.18 16.09
CA GLU A 265 6.75 22.57 16.76
C GLU A 265 5.59 23.55 16.70
N TYR A 266 4.85 23.52 15.60
CA TYR A 266 3.61 24.27 15.50
C TYR A 266 2.55 23.54 16.33
N PRO A 267 1.77 24.26 17.15
CA PRO A 267 0.71 23.64 17.93
C PRO A 267 -0.32 23.02 16.97
N PHE A 268 -0.60 21.75 17.19
CA PHE A 268 -1.69 21.06 16.51
C PHE A 268 -3.01 21.53 17.09
N GLU A 269 -3.83 22.17 16.26
CA GLU A 269 -5.16 22.65 16.63
C GLU A 269 -6.25 21.95 15.81
N ARG A 270 -7.50 22.08 16.24
CA ARG A 270 -8.66 21.56 15.50
C ARG A 270 -8.99 22.55 14.38
N LEU A 271 -8.88 22.10 13.14
CA LEU A 271 -9.00 22.92 11.95
C LEU A 271 -10.17 22.45 11.08
N ASN A 272 -10.71 23.38 10.30
CA ASN A 272 -11.69 23.10 9.25
C ASN A 272 -11.06 23.39 7.89
N MET A 273 -11.06 22.38 7.01
CA MET A 273 -10.45 22.50 5.68
C MET A 273 -11.09 23.60 4.83
N ASN A 274 -12.41 23.81 4.95
CA ASN A 274 -13.11 24.85 4.20
C ASN A 274 -12.60 26.25 4.59
N ASP A 275 -12.38 26.48 5.88
CA ASP A 275 -11.98 27.78 6.39
C ASP A 275 -10.53 28.10 5.98
N LEU A 276 -9.63 27.10 6.06
CA LEU A 276 -8.24 27.25 5.58
C LEU A 276 -8.16 27.57 4.09
N VAL A 277 -8.99 26.94 3.27
CA VAL A 277 -9.04 27.22 1.82
C VAL A 277 -9.46 28.66 1.57
N GLU A 278 -10.46 29.17 2.29
CA GLU A 278 -10.90 30.55 2.16
C GLU A 278 -9.83 31.55 2.65
N ASP A 279 -9.17 31.26 3.76
CA ASP A 279 -8.08 32.09 4.30
C ASP A 279 -6.93 32.20 3.27
N VAL A 280 -6.49 31.08 2.70
CA VAL A 280 -5.43 31.05 1.68
C VAL A 280 -5.85 31.78 0.41
N LEU A 281 -7.09 31.61 -0.04
CA LEU A 281 -7.61 32.35 -1.19
C LEU A 281 -7.74 33.85 -0.91
N GLY A 282 -7.97 34.27 0.32
CA GLY A 282 -7.87 35.67 0.73
C GLY A 282 -6.47 36.25 0.55
N LEU A 283 -5.43 35.44 0.75
CA LEU A 283 -4.03 35.86 0.62
C LEU A 283 -3.53 35.93 -0.82
N ILE A 284 -3.83 34.91 -1.64
CA ILE A 284 -3.25 34.78 -3.00
C ILE A 284 -4.28 34.84 -4.13
N GLY A 285 -5.57 34.84 -3.83
CA GLY A 285 -6.64 34.82 -4.84
C GLY A 285 -6.60 36.00 -5.79
N TYR A 286 -6.35 37.21 -5.28
CA TYR A 286 -6.20 38.40 -6.14
C TYR A 286 -5.06 38.24 -7.15
N GLN A 287 -3.92 37.68 -6.73
CA GLN A 287 -2.80 37.43 -7.63
C GLN A 287 -3.15 36.42 -8.72
N LEU A 288 -3.91 35.37 -8.40
CA LEU A 288 -4.38 34.36 -9.36
C LEU A 288 -5.34 34.99 -10.39
N THR A 289 -6.31 35.80 -9.94
CA THR A 289 -7.25 36.49 -10.82
C THR A 289 -6.56 37.50 -11.74
N VAL A 290 -5.59 38.27 -11.23
CA VAL A 290 -4.80 39.20 -12.06
C VAL A 290 -3.96 38.46 -13.11
N SER A 291 -3.55 37.22 -12.85
CA SER A 291 -2.91 36.37 -13.86
C SER A 291 -3.88 35.74 -14.88
N GLY A 292 -5.15 36.11 -14.85
CA GLY A 292 -6.18 35.65 -15.78
C GLY A 292 -6.82 34.32 -15.42
N VAL A 293 -6.49 33.75 -14.26
CA VAL A 293 -6.98 32.43 -13.81
C VAL A 293 -8.39 32.53 -13.22
N THR A 294 -9.29 31.68 -13.69
CA THR A 294 -10.63 31.49 -13.12
C THR A 294 -10.56 30.48 -11.98
N ILE A 295 -11.13 30.81 -10.82
CA ILE A 295 -11.17 29.93 -9.65
C ILE A 295 -12.58 29.37 -9.49
N ALA A 296 -12.72 28.05 -9.62
CA ALA A 296 -13.96 27.32 -9.34
C ALA A 296 -13.84 26.62 -7.97
N LYS A 297 -14.85 26.78 -7.12
CA LYS A 297 -14.89 26.16 -5.78
C LYS A 297 -16.00 25.12 -5.69
N LYS A 298 -15.67 23.93 -5.20
CA LYS A 298 -16.63 22.89 -4.84
C LYS A 298 -16.46 22.57 -3.35
N ARG A 299 -17.33 23.13 -2.53
CA ARG A 299 -17.23 23.00 -1.08
C ARG A 299 -18.11 21.87 -0.57
N SER A 300 -17.66 21.17 0.46
CA SER A 300 -18.55 20.32 1.26
C SER A 300 -19.44 21.20 2.14
N ASP A 301 -20.71 20.84 2.25
CA ASP A 301 -21.66 21.51 3.15
C ASP A 301 -21.41 21.17 4.62
N LYS A 302 -20.72 20.06 4.90
CA LYS A 302 -20.40 19.60 6.26
C LYS A 302 -19.05 20.15 6.72
N PRO A 303 -18.87 20.44 8.03
CA PRO A 303 -17.57 20.77 8.59
C PRO A 303 -16.58 19.63 8.34
N LEU A 304 -15.43 19.96 7.76
CA LEU A 304 -14.36 19.01 7.45
C LEU A 304 -13.23 19.18 8.46
N LEU A 305 -13.41 18.55 9.62
CA LEU A 305 -12.56 18.75 10.79
C LEU A 305 -11.39 17.77 10.85
N PHE A 306 -10.20 18.29 11.14
CA PHE A 306 -8.98 17.51 11.32
C PHE A 306 -8.08 18.19 12.36
N ARG A 307 -7.06 17.49 12.86
CA ARG A 307 -6.06 18.05 13.78
C ARG A 307 -4.77 18.32 13.01
N GLY A 308 -4.22 19.52 13.12
CA GLY A 308 -2.98 19.86 12.41
C GLY A 308 -2.45 21.25 12.71
N SER A 309 -1.29 21.56 12.15
CA SER A 309 -0.72 22.90 12.17
C SER A 309 -1.32 23.74 11.04
N ARG A 310 -2.02 24.82 11.39
CA ARG A 310 -2.60 25.76 10.43
C ARG A 310 -1.58 26.24 9.40
N HIS A 311 -0.44 26.74 9.88
CA HIS A 311 0.59 27.33 9.02
C HIS A 311 1.16 26.33 8.01
N GLN A 312 1.40 25.10 8.46
CA GLN A 312 1.94 24.04 7.62
C GLN A 312 0.94 23.59 6.54
N ILE A 313 -0.34 23.45 6.89
CA ILE A 313 -1.37 23.10 5.91
C ILE A 313 -1.61 24.24 4.93
N GLU A 314 -1.69 25.50 5.38
CA GLU A 314 -1.77 26.68 4.51
C GLU A 314 -0.62 26.69 3.49
N GLN A 315 0.59 26.34 3.92
CA GLN A 315 1.76 26.24 3.04
C GLN A 315 1.59 25.18 1.95
N ILE A 316 1.03 24.00 2.26
CA ILE A 316 0.69 23.00 1.23
C ILE A 316 -0.27 23.63 0.21
N ILE A 317 -1.37 24.23 0.68
CA ILE A 317 -2.41 24.79 -0.20
C ILE A 317 -1.82 25.87 -1.11
N ILE A 318 -1.03 26.79 -0.56
CA ILE A 318 -0.34 27.85 -1.32
C ILE A 318 0.56 27.22 -2.39
N ASN A 319 1.36 26.21 -2.04
CA ASN A 319 2.25 25.55 -2.99
C ASN A 319 1.49 24.89 -4.14
N LEU A 320 0.38 24.21 -3.86
CA LEU A 320 -0.45 23.59 -4.89
C LEU A 320 -1.08 24.63 -5.82
N LEU A 321 -1.61 25.73 -5.27
CA LEU A 321 -2.22 26.80 -6.06
C LEU A 321 -1.20 27.55 -6.93
N LEU A 322 0.00 27.81 -6.41
CA LEU A 322 1.07 28.42 -7.19
C LEU A 322 1.58 27.50 -8.31
N ASN A 323 1.68 26.20 -8.05
CA ASN A 323 2.04 25.22 -9.08
C ASN A 323 0.98 25.13 -10.18
N ALA A 324 -0.31 25.09 -9.80
CA ALA A 324 -1.44 25.13 -10.73
C ALA A 324 -1.40 26.40 -11.59
N ARG A 325 -1.21 27.59 -11.00
CA ARG A 325 -1.05 28.85 -11.74
C ARG A 325 0.07 28.78 -12.77
N ASP A 326 1.23 28.26 -12.38
CA ASP A 326 2.38 28.18 -13.28
C ASP A 326 2.13 27.22 -14.45
N ALA A 327 1.38 26.14 -14.23
CA ALA A 327 0.97 25.19 -15.27
C ALA A 327 -0.05 25.76 -16.27
N LEU A 328 -0.72 26.87 -15.92
CA LEU A 328 -1.75 27.52 -16.72
C LEU A 328 -1.21 28.62 -17.66
N GLN A 329 0.09 28.87 -17.67
CA GLN A 329 0.68 29.88 -18.55
C GLN A 329 0.49 29.50 -20.03
N GLY A 330 -0.19 30.37 -20.79
CA GLY A 330 -0.46 30.15 -22.21
C GLY A 330 -1.66 29.24 -22.51
N VAL A 331 -2.41 28.80 -21.50
CA VAL A 331 -3.61 27.97 -21.66
C VAL A 331 -4.84 28.82 -21.99
N PRO A 332 -5.66 28.45 -22.99
CA PRO A 332 -6.94 29.12 -23.24
C PRO A 332 -7.94 28.81 -22.13
N SER A 333 -8.53 29.85 -21.53
CA SER A 333 -9.47 29.76 -20.39
C SER A 333 -8.87 29.04 -19.17
N PRO A 334 -7.81 29.59 -18.56
CA PRO A 334 -7.11 28.94 -17.46
C PRO A 334 -7.99 28.88 -16.22
N THR A 335 -8.16 27.68 -15.68
CA THR A 335 -9.09 27.38 -14.59
C THR A 335 -8.43 26.51 -13.53
N ILE A 336 -8.55 26.92 -12.26
CA ILE A 336 -8.22 26.09 -11.10
C ILE A 336 -9.54 25.72 -10.42
N THR A 337 -9.80 24.43 -10.26
CA THR A 337 -10.91 23.90 -9.47
C THR A 337 -10.38 23.42 -8.13
N ILE A 338 -10.93 23.96 -7.05
CA ILE A 338 -10.60 23.58 -5.68
C ILE A 338 -11.80 22.84 -5.11
N GLU A 339 -11.60 21.60 -4.70
CA GLU A 339 -12.66 20.75 -4.17
C GLU A 339 -12.28 20.20 -2.79
N THR A 340 -13.18 20.38 -1.83
CA THR A 340 -13.03 19.86 -0.46
C THR A 340 -14.05 18.76 -0.24
N PHE A 341 -13.63 17.61 0.30
CA PHE A 341 -14.51 16.44 0.44
C PHE A 341 -14.15 15.62 1.68
N GLN A 342 -14.99 14.63 2.00
CA GLN A 342 -14.67 13.59 2.96
C GLN A 342 -14.62 12.26 2.22
N THR A 343 -13.66 11.40 2.57
CA THR A 343 -13.52 10.06 1.99
C THR A 343 -13.22 9.03 3.07
N PHE A 344 -13.41 7.75 2.76
CA PHE A 344 -13.10 6.62 3.64
C PHE A 344 -12.05 5.75 2.96
N LEU A 345 -10.91 5.59 3.63
CA LEU A 345 -9.87 4.66 3.25
C LEU A 345 -9.88 3.47 4.22
N PRO A 346 -9.19 2.35 3.92
CA PRO A 346 -9.08 1.22 4.85
C PRO A 346 -8.56 1.61 6.24
N GLU A 347 -7.76 2.68 6.34
CA GLU A 347 -7.22 3.20 7.60
C GLU A 347 -8.22 4.07 8.39
N GLY A 348 -9.35 4.47 7.79
CA GLY A 348 -10.39 5.26 8.45
C GLY A 348 -10.91 6.44 7.61
N PRO A 349 -11.67 7.35 8.24
CA PRO A 349 -12.19 8.57 7.61
C PRO A 349 -11.09 9.63 7.40
N PHE A 350 -11.06 10.24 6.21
CA PHE A 350 -10.14 11.32 5.83
C PHE A 350 -10.91 12.55 5.32
N VAL A 351 -10.37 13.74 5.60
CA VAL A 351 -10.71 15.00 4.95
C VAL A 351 -9.81 15.17 3.73
N GLY A 352 -10.39 15.50 2.59
CA GLY A 352 -9.69 15.72 1.33
C GLY A 352 -9.76 17.15 0.84
N LEU A 353 -8.68 17.59 0.22
CA LEU A 353 -8.58 18.79 -0.62
C LEU A 353 -7.96 18.40 -1.95
N SER A 354 -8.64 18.67 -3.06
CA SER A 354 -8.06 18.57 -4.39
C SER A 354 -7.93 19.94 -5.06
N VAL A 355 -6.78 20.13 -5.73
CA VAL A 355 -6.49 21.29 -6.58
C VAL A 355 -6.26 20.77 -7.98
N HIS A 356 -7.21 21.05 -8.87
CA HIS A 356 -7.21 20.62 -10.26
C HIS A 356 -7.02 21.81 -11.21
N ASP A 357 -5.98 21.78 -12.03
CA ASP A 357 -5.75 22.74 -13.11
C ASP A 357 -6.00 22.12 -14.49
N ASN A 358 -6.47 22.91 -15.45
CA ASN A 358 -6.51 22.53 -16.88
C ASN A 358 -5.21 22.94 -17.61
N GLY A 359 -4.07 22.81 -16.93
CA GLY A 359 -2.76 23.24 -17.39
C GLY A 359 -2.09 22.32 -18.41
N VAL A 360 -0.80 22.56 -18.61
CA VAL A 360 0.05 21.75 -19.49
C VAL A 360 0.25 20.30 -19.03
N GLY A 361 -0.19 19.94 -17.82
CA GLY A 361 -0.04 18.60 -17.27
C GLY A 361 1.42 18.19 -17.01
N ILE A 362 1.60 16.91 -16.68
CA ILE A 362 2.88 16.30 -16.31
C ILE A 362 3.05 15.01 -17.12
N GLU A 363 4.21 14.84 -17.74
CA GLU A 363 4.57 13.61 -18.44
C GLU A 363 4.62 12.41 -17.49
N LYS A 364 4.23 11.23 -17.99
CA LYS A 364 4.07 10.03 -17.17
C LYS A 364 5.40 9.60 -16.53
N GLU A 365 6.52 9.85 -17.20
CA GLU A 365 7.87 9.54 -16.74
C GLU A 365 8.32 10.45 -15.58
N HIS A 366 7.70 11.63 -15.44
CA HIS A 366 8.04 12.62 -14.42
C HIS A 366 7.19 12.48 -13.17
N LEU A 367 5.97 11.93 -13.25
CA LEU A 367 5.05 11.74 -12.12
C LEU A 367 5.70 11.08 -10.89
N PRO A 368 6.53 10.03 -11.00
CA PRO A 368 7.19 9.44 -9.84
C PRO A 368 8.21 10.37 -9.17
N GLN A 369 8.73 11.35 -9.92
CA GLN A 369 9.85 12.19 -9.50
C GLN A 369 9.43 13.57 -8.98
N ILE A 370 8.19 13.99 -9.19
CA ILE A 370 7.73 15.36 -8.82
C ILE A 370 7.83 15.67 -7.32
N PHE A 371 7.89 14.64 -6.48
CA PHE A 371 8.07 14.78 -5.04
C PHE A 371 9.54 14.67 -4.60
N HIS A 372 10.48 14.39 -5.51
CA HIS A 372 11.90 14.42 -5.18
C HIS A 372 12.39 15.87 -5.02
N PRO A 373 13.21 16.16 -4.00
CA PRO A 373 13.80 17.48 -3.84
C PRO A 373 14.59 17.92 -5.07
N PHE A 374 14.48 19.20 -5.40
CA PHE A 374 15.15 19.85 -6.53
C PHE A 374 14.71 19.38 -7.92
N PHE A 375 13.76 18.43 -8.00
CA PHE A 375 13.16 18.07 -9.28
C PHE A 375 12.28 19.21 -9.79
N THR A 376 12.55 19.71 -10.99
CA THR A 376 11.74 20.74 -11.64
C THR A 376 11.85 20.62 -13.15
N THR A 377 10.71 20.74 -13.84
CA THR A 377 10.63 20.87 -15.31
C THR A 377 10.60 22.33 -15.76
N LYS A 378 10.50 23.28 -14.81
CA LYS A 378 10.56 24.72 -15.08
C LYS A 378 12.01 25.14 -15.37
N GLU A 379 12.19 26.16 -16.23
CA GLU A 379 13.51 26.74 -16.55
C GLU A 379 14.36 26.96 -15.28
N GLN A 380 15.67 26.69 -15.34
CA GLN A 380 16.60 26.64 -14.19
C GLN A 380 16.56 27.86 -13.23
N ALA A 381 15.98 28.98 -13.65
CA ALA A 381 15.81 30.16 -12.81
C ALA A 381 14.45 30.26 -12.09
N LYS A 382 13.37 29.62 -12.57
CA LYS A 382 11.98 29.87 -12.10
C LYS A 382 11.48 28.88 -11.05
N GLY A 383 12.00 27.64 -11.01
CA GLY A 383 11.56 26.60 -10.08
C GLY A 383 12.67 26.16 -9.14
N THR A 384 12.42 26.17 -7.82
CA THR A 384 13.37 25.63 -6.83
C THR A 384 13.30 24.10 -6.72
N GLY A 385 12.23 23.47 -7.22
CA GLY A 385 11.97 22.03 -7.08
C GLY A 385 11.73 21.56 -5.63
N LEU A 386 11.48 22.49 -4.71
CA LEU A 386 11.28 22.17 -3.28
C LEU A 386 9.81 22.18 -2.84
N GLY A 387 8.91 22.84 -3.57
CA GLY A 387 7.53 23.04 -3.11
C GLY A 387 6.76 21.74 -2.85
N LEU A 388 6.82 20.78 -3.77
CA LEU A 388 6.09 19.51 -3.64
C LEU A 388 6.75 18.54 -2.64
N SER A 389 8.08 18.52 -2.55
CA SER A 389 8.80 17.69 -1.56
C SER A 389 8.55 18.17 -0.13
N VAL A 390 8.53 19.49 0.09
CA VAL A 390 8.11 20.08 1.38
C VAL A 390 6.66 19.71 1.68
N SER A 391 5.77 19.85 0.69
CA SER A 391 4.34 19.57 0.88
C SER A 391 4.08 18.10 1.21
N LEU A 392 4.84 17.18 0.61
CA LEU A 392 4.78 15.75 0.94
C LEU A 392 5.23 15.50 2.39
N GLY A 393 6.38 16.06 2.79
CA GLY A 393 6.88 15.90 4.16
C GLY A 393 5.94 16.48 5.22
N ILE A 394 5.29 17.60 4.94
CA ILE A 394 4.24 18.16 5.81
C ILE A 394 3.03 17.23 5.87
N ALA A 395 2.55 16.71 4.72
CA ALA A 395 1.40 15.81 4.73
C ALA A 395 1.69 14.54 5.54
N GLU A 396 2.87 13.94 5.36
CA GLU A 396 3.32 12.76 6.11
C GLU A 396 3.45 13.04 7.62
N SER A 397 3.93 14.22 8.02
CA SER A 397 4.02 14.61 9.44
C SER A 397 2.66 14.85 10.11
N HIS A 398 1.58 14.86 9.34
CA HIS A 398 0.19 14.97 9.80
C HIS A 398 -0.57 13.64 9.64
N ASP A 399 0.14 12.52 9.49
CA ASP A 399 -0.44 11.19 9.20
C ASP A 399 -1.32 11.20 7.93
N GLY A 400 -1.03 12.14 7.02
CA GLY A 400 -1.77 12.39 5.80
C GLY A 400 -1.10 11.80 4.57
N LYS A 401 -1.76 12.00 3.43
CA LYS A 401 -1.29 11.54 2.11
C LYS A 401 -1.36 12.70 1.12
N LEU A 402 -0.35 12.85 0.28
CA LEU A 402 -0.36 13.79 -0.85
C LEU A 402 -0.19 13.00 -2.16
N MET A 403 -1.19 13.09 -3.04
CA MET A 403 -1.27 12.31 -4.27
C MET A 403 -1.33 13.25 -5.48
N ALA A 404 -0.86 12.77 -6.63
CA ALA A 404 -0.92 13.51 -7.89
C ALA A 404 -1.47 12.61 -9.00
N GLN A 405 -2.34 13.18 -9.83
CA GLN A 405 -2.87 12.61 -11.06
C GLN A 405 -2.74 13.65 -12.16
N SER A 406 -2.23 13.28 -13.32
CA SER A 406 -2.03 14.23 -14.41
C SER A 406 -2.02 13.53 -15.75
N GLU A 407 -2.47 14.25 -16.78
CA GLU A 407 -2.31 13.86 -18.18
C GLU A 407 -1.61 15.01 -18.92
N ALA A 408 -0.50 14.68 -19.58
CA ALA A 408 0.31 15.63 -20.34
C ALA A 408 -0.55 16.36 -21.39
N GLY A 409 -0.41 17.69 -21.43
CA GLY A 409 -1.17 18.59 -22.28
C GLY A 409 -2.63 18.80 -21.90
N LYS A 410 -3.12 18.23 -20.77
CA LYS A 410 -4.54 18.35 -20.37
C LYS A 410 -4.77 18.91 -18.99
N PHE A 411 -4.23 18.27 -17.94
CA PHE A 411 -4.54 18.65 -16.57
C PHE A 411 -3.53 18.12 -15.56
N SER A 412 -3.49 18.75 -14.38
CA SER A 412 -2.91 18.16 -13.16
C SER A 412 -3.90 18.29 -12.01
N CYS A 413 -3.93 17.28 -11.15
CA CYS A 413 -4.76 17.23 -9.96
C CYS A 413 -3.93 16.73 -8.79
N PHE A 414 -3.75 17.59 -7.78
CA PHE A 414 -3.08 17.25 -6.54
C PHE A 414 -4.12 17.08 -5.44
N THR A 415 -4.06 15.99 -4.69
CA THR A 415 -5.00 15.66 -3.61
C THR A 415 -4.27 15.49 -2.30
N LEU A 416 -4.58 16.35 -1.32
CA LEU A 416 -4.17 16.22 0.08
C LEU A 416 -5.27 15.49 0.85
N LEU A 417 -4.91 14.46 1.60
CA LEU A 417 -5.79 13.71 2.51
C LEU A 417 -5.23 13.81 3.92
N LEU A 418 -6.06 14.20 4.89
CA LEU A 418 -5.70 14.27 6.31
C LEU A 418 -6.69 13.45 7.13
N PRO A 419 -6.23 12.67 8.14
CA PRO A 419 -7.12 11.86 8.96
C PRO A 419 -8.09 12.76 9.74
N THR A 420 -9.36 12.35 9.78
CA THR A 420 -10.35 13.11 10.55
C THR A 420 -10.15 12.86 12.04
N THR A 421 -10.43 13.86 12.87
CA THR A 421 -10.58 13.62 14.32
C THR A 421 -11.88 12.87 14.56
N ALA A 422 -11.81 11.54 14.64
CA ALA A 422 -12.90 10.74 15.17
C ALA A 422 -12.84 10.80 16.71
N HIS A 423 -13.95 11.24 17.32
CA HIS A 423 -14.24 11.38 18.75
C HIS A 423 -13.77 12.64 19.48
N GLU A 424 -14.77 13.35 20.01
CA GLU A 424 -14.69 14.15 21.23
C GLU A 424 -14.20 13.22 22.36
N GLU A 425 -12.92 13.33 22.71
CA GLU A 425 -12.52 13.03 24.08
C GLU A 425 -13.12 14.14 24.95
N ASN A 426 -13.97 13.74 25.89
CA ASN A 426 -14.30 14.56 27.06
C ASN A 426 -12.98 14.99 27.70
N ASP A 427 -12.53 16.20 27.39
CA ASP A 427 -11.61 16.91 28.26
C ASP A 427 -12.36 17.11 29.59
N GLY A 428 -11.92 16.34 30.59
CA GLY A 428 -12.54 16.27 31.90
C GLY A 428 -12.57 17.60 32.63
N GLU A 429 -13.68 17.80 33.34
CA GLU A 429 -13.77 18.68 34.52
C GLU A 429 -12.76 18.28 35.61
#